data_AF-A0A538GDF3-F1
#
_entry.id   AF-A0A538GDF3-F1
#
_cell.length_a   1.000
_cell.length_b   1.000
_cell.length_c   1.000
_cell.angle_alpha   90.00
_cell.angle_beta   90.00
_cell.angle_gamma   90.00
#
_symmetry.space_group_name_H-M   'P 1'
#
loop_
_entity.id
_entity.type
_entity.pdbx_description
1 polymer ?
#
loop_
_entity_poly.entity_id
_entity_poly.type
_entity_poly.pdbx_seq_one_letter_code
_entity_poly.pdbx_strand_id
1 'polypeptide(L)'
;MRTRIILILLGWALLASGCGSSAASSGGGRTRVVAAFYPLAYTAEQIGGRTVSVENLTPAGAEPHDLELSPRSVADVQSADLVLLLGQGFQKQVESAAGHGKHVLLLLDTSGLRRFPNGDPHVWLDPKRYELIARRIGAALHRPAATKAFVRKLAALDREYARGLAHCERRGIITSHQAFAYLAQRYHLSQVAITGLTPESEATPQDLQHVIEVARRTRATTVFFERLVSPRLADTVAREPRGPAAGARVSLAVELRDVSFAYPHGPAVLRDVELAIQRDEFVGIAGPNGGGKTTLLRLILGLERPQQGSVRLLGEAPERLTKRSRIAYLAQRAQLGIEAPATVREVVTAGRTIARGPFRLLGAADRAVVDEAIGRVGLTPLTTRPLSRLSGGQQQRAFIAKALAGEPEVLVLDEPTAGVDVEAQAALAELLEKLHEELGTTILYVSHEFGAVEPYVDRLVLVSGTIVFDGPPSELPAPWHDPSHVHS
;
A
#
# COMPACT_ATOMS: atom_id res chain seq x y z
N MET A 1 43.16 -20.62 45.93
CA MET A 1 44.02 -19.43 45.68
C MET A 1 43.44 -18.74 44.45
N ARG A 2 42.71 -17.61 44.54
CA ARG A 2 43.20 -16.21 44.69
C ARG A 2 44.31 -15.92 43.65
N THR A 3 44.29 -14.94 42.73
CA THR A 3 43.46 -13.74 42.48
C THR A 3 44.03 -13.01 41.24
N ARG A 4 43.20 -12.23 40.51
CA ARG A 4 43.41 -10.86 39.94
C ARG A 4 44.54 -10.62 38.90
N ILE A 5 44.24 -10.16 37.67
CA ILE A 5 43.98 -8.77 37.21
C ILE A 5 45.07 -7.77 37.63
N ILE A 6 45.78 -7.17 36.66
CA ILE A 6 46.22 -5.77 36.69
C ILE A 6 46.18 -5.17 35.28
N LEU A 7 45.35 -4.15 35.13
CA LEU A 7 45.30 -3.15 34.06
C LEU A 7 46.02 -1.91 34.62
N ILE A 8 46.97 -1.31 33.91
CA ILE A 8 47.49 0.03 34.24
C ILE A 8 47.49 0.90 32.97
N LEU A 9 46.79 2.01 33.13
CA LEU A 9 46.58 3.18 32.28
C LEU A 9 47.75 4.19 32.39
N LEU A 10 47.60 5.28 31.61
CA LEU A 10 48.29 6.59 31.61
C LEU A 10 49.45 6.71 30.61
N GLY A 11 49.51 7.69 29.71
CA GLY A 11 48.65 8.85 29.46
C GLY A 11 49.46 10.02 28.83
N TRP A 12 48.78 10.84 28.01
CA TRP A 12 49.03 12.29 27.76
C TRP A 12 50.27 12.63 26.88
N ALA A 13 50.33 13.64 25.99
CA ALA A 13 49.51 14.82 25.66
C ALA A 13 49.87 15.32 24.22
N LEU A 14 48.87 15.69 23.41
CA LEU A 14 48.53 17.03 22.89
C LEU A 14 49.56 17.81 22.01
N LEU A 15 49.08 18.13 20.80
CA LEU A 15 49.12 19.41 20.04
C LEU A 15 50.46 19.91 19.47
N ALA A 16 50.54 20.10 18.15
CA ALA A 16 50.10 21.34 17.48
C ALA A 16 50.48 21.37 15.98
N SER A 17 49.48 21.68 15.16
CA SER A 17 49.46 22.48 13.93
C SER A 17 50.74 22.75 13.11
N GLY A 18 50.65 22.46 11.81
CA GLY A 18 51.50 23.06 10.78
C GLY A 18 50.87 22.93 9.39
N CYS A 19 50.22 24.00 8.93
CA CYS A 19 49.68 24.16 7.59
C CYS A 19 50.79 24.21 6.52
N GLY A 20 50.49 23.70 5.33
CA GLY A 20 50.94 24.30 4.08
C GLY A 20 51.93 23.49 3.24
N SER A 21 51.41 22.76 2.26
CA SER A 21 51.78 23.00 0.86
C SER A 21 50.85 22.24 -0.08
N SER A 22 50.34 23.01 -1.04
CA SER A 22 49.60 22.62 -2.21
C SER A 22 50.36 21.57 -3.04
N ALA A 23 49.87 20.34 -3.03
CA ALA A 23 50.08 19.39 -4.10
C ALA A 23 48.74 19.21 -4.82
N ALA A 24 48.62 19.85 -5.98
CA ALA A 24 47.57 19.55 -6.94
C ALA A 24 47.72 18.09 -7.37
N SER A 25 46.98 17.19 -6.72
CA SER A 25 46.82 15.82 -7.18
C SER A 25 45.79 15.81 -8.29
N SER A 26 46.27 15.75 -9.54
CA SER A 26 45.48 15.38 -10.71
C SER A 26 45.13 13.88 -10.67
N GLY A 27 44.47 13.44 -9.61
CA GLY A 27 43.82 12.14 -9.52
C GLY A 27 42.38 12.29 -9.98
N GLY A 28 41.93 11.44 -10.91
CA GLY A 28 40.60 11.47 -11.52
C GLY A 28 39.47 11.23 -10.51
N GLY A 29 39.18 12.23 -9.69
CA GLY A 29 38.00 12.31 -8.83
C GLY A 29 36.78 12.63 -9.67
N ARG A 30 35.66 11.98 -9.34
CA ARG A 30 34.37 12.27 -9.97
C ARG A 30 33.90 13.62 -9.43
N THR A 31 33.43 14.52 -10.29
CA THR A 31 32.83 15.79 -9.84
C THR A 31 31.65 15.49 -8.93
N ARG A 32 31.69 15.98 -7.69
CA ARG A 32 30.62 15.79 -6.71
C ARG A 32 29.50 16.80 -6.97
N VAL A 33 28.35 16.29 -7.37
CA VAL A 33 27.15 17.09 -7.65
C VAL A 33 26.12 16.78 -6.56
N VAL A 34 25.64 17.82 -5.88
CA VAL A 34 24.50 17.70 -4.97
C VAL A 34 23.29 18.32 -5.66
N ALA A 35 22.24 17.54 -5.84
CA ALA A 35 21.01 17.97 -6.47
C ALA A 35 19.88 17.98 -5.44
N ALA A 36 19.08 19.04 -5.45
CA ALA A 36 18.09 19.25 -4.41
C ALA A 36 16.91 18.26 -4.46
N PHE A 37 16.58 17.72 -5.64
CA PHE A 37 15.51 16.73 -5.83
C PHE A 37 15.68 15.96 -7.15
N TYR A 38 14.85 14.92 -7.34
CA TYR A 38 15.04 13.87 -8.35
C TYR A 38 15.25 14.33 -9.81
N PRO A 39 14.43 15.19 -10.43
CA PRO A 39 14.61 15.61 -11.82
C PRO A 39 15.99 16.24 -12.08
N LEU A 40 16.52 16.98 -11.11
CA LEU A 40 17.84 17.59 -11.21
C LEU A 40 18.94 16.54 -11.08
N ALA A 41 18.80 15.64 -10.11
CA ALA A 41 19.73 14.53 -9.89
C ALA A 41 19.80 13.63 -11.13
N TYR A 42 18.65 13.19 -11.63
CA TYR A 42 18.54 12.37 -12.84
C TYR A 42 19.20 13.05 -14.05
N THR A 43 18.94 14.33 -14.27
CA THR A 43 19.57 15.07 -15.38
C THR A 43 21.08 15.12 -15.25
N ALA A 44 21.60 15.39 -14.05
CA ALA A 44 23.02 15.41 -13.78
C ALA A 44 23.67 14.04 -13.99
N GLU A 45 23.02 12.96 -13.54
CA GLU A 45 23.49 11.58 -13.74
C GLU A 45 23.53 11.19 -15.23
N GLN A 46 22.46 11.51 -15.98
CA GLN A 46 22.38 11.16 -17.39
C GLN A 46 23.40 11.93 -18.26
N ILE A 47 23.69 13.18 -17.91
CA ILE A 47 24.64 14.01 -18.67
C ILE A 47 26.09 13.77 -18.21
N GLY A 48 26.31 13.68 -16.90
CA GLY A 48 27.62 13.49 -16.30
C GLY A 48 28.13 12.05 -16.40
N GLY A 49 27.24 11.06 -16.33
CA GLY A 49 27.59 9.64 -16.41
C GLY A 49 28.65 9.24 -15.38
N ARG A 50 29.70 8.54 -15.83
CA ARG A 50 30.75 8.04 -14.92
C ARG A 50 31.66 9.13 -14.37
N THR A 51 31.67 10.34 -14.94
CA THR A 51 32.57 11.42 -14.51
C THR A 51 32.03 12.25 -13.35
N VAL A 52 30.78 12.03 -12.96
CA VAL A 52 30.14 12.70 -11.82
C VAL A 52 29.73 11.67 -10.76
N SER A 53 29.63 12.13 -9.53
CA SER A 53 28.94 11.46 -8.43
C SER A 53 27.79 12.36 -8.01
N VAL A 54 26.55 11.90 -8.16
CA VAL A 54 25.38 12.71 -7.89
C VAL A 54 24.73 12.24 -6.58
N GLU A 55 24.45 13.18 -5.71
CA GLU A 55 23.72 12.99 -4.48
C GLU A 55 22.38 13.72 -4.59
N ASN A 56 21.28 13.00 -4.37
CA ASN A 56 19.93 13.56 -4.36
C ASN A 56 19.50 13.81 -2.91
N LEU A 57 19.27 15.08 -2.54
CA LEU A 57 18.90 15.45 -1.18
C LEU A 57 17.49 15.05 -0.78
N THR A 58 16.56 14.93 -1.75
CA THR A 58 15.21 14.45 -1.48
C THR A 58 15.10 12.96 -1.83
N PRO A 59 15.03 12.06 -0.84
CA PRO A 59 14.88 10.63 -1.08
C PRO A 59 13.55 10.32 -1.79
N ALA A 60 13.46 9.13 -2.40
CA ALA A 60 12.23 8.68 -3.03
C ALA A 60 11.12 8.57 -1.97
N GLY A 61 9.98 9.21 -2.22
CA GLY A 61 8.87 9.23 -1.26
C GLY A 61 8.87 10.42 -0.29
N ALA A 62 9.82 11.35 -0.39
CA ALA A 62 9.81 12.61 0.37
C ALA A 62 9.38 13.79 -0.53
N GLU A 63 8.65 14.75 0.05
CA GLU A 63 8.21 15.98 -0.62
C GLU A 63 9.36 17.00 -0.70
N PRO A 64 9.79 17.42 -1.90
CA PRO A 64 10.89 18.38 -2.03
C PRO A 64 10.65 19.72 -1.33
N HIS A 65 9.39 20.17 -1.20
CA HIS A 65 9.04 21.47 -0.62
C HIS A 65 9.28 21.55 0.89
N ASP A 66 9.13 20.42 1.60
CA ASP A 66 9.16 20.33 3.06
C ASP A 66 10.45 19.67 3.58
N LEU A 67 11.48 19.58 2.73
CA LEU A 67 12.74 18.93 3.08
C LEU A 67 13.44 19.62 4.26
N GLU A 68 13.55 18.89 5.37
CA GLU A 68 14.42 19.24 6.50
C GLU A 68 15.84 18.71 6.30
N LEU A 69 16.84 19.60 6.44
CA LEU A 69 18.24 19.20 6.27
C LEU A 69 18.86 18.64 7.54
N SER A 70 19.43 17.44 7.44
CA SER A 70 20.32 16.91 8.48
C SER A 70 21.67 17.64 8.51
N PRO A 71 22.39 17.65 9.65
CA PRO A 71 23.74 18.23 9.72
C PRO A 71 24.72 17.63 8.69
N ARG A 72 24.54 16.36 8.35
CA ARG A 72 25.31 15.68 7.31
C ARG A 72 25.00 16.24 5.93
N SER A 73 23.71 16.38 5.60
CA SER A 73 23.25 16.96 4.33
C SER A 73 23.72 18.41 4.14
N VAL A 74 23.81 19.20 5.22
CA VAL A 74 24.41 20.54 5.18
C VAL A 74 25.89 20.47 4.80
N ALA A 75 26.66 19.57 5.43
CA ALA A 75 28.06 19.37 5.09
C ALA A 75 28.26 18.87 3.65
N ASP A 76 27.36 18.01 3.17
CA ASP A 76 27.37 17.49 1.81
C ASP A 76 27.12 18.60 0.78
N VAL A 77 26.14 19.48 1.04
CA VAL A 77 25.89 20.69 0.24
C VAL A 77 27.10 21.62 0.21
N GLN A 78 27.71 21.90 1.36
CA GLN A 78 28.83 22.85 1.47
C GLN A 78 30.13 22.34 0.84
N SER A 79 30.30 21.02 0.72
CA SER A 79 31.51 20.39 0.18
C SER A 79 31.37 19.91 -1.28
N ALA A 80 30.24 20.20 -1.94
CA ALA A 80 30.00 19.82 -3.32
C ALA A 80 30.74 20.71 -4.33
N ASP A 81 31.20 20.12 -5.44
CA ASP A 81 31.78 20.86 -6.56
C ASP A 81 30.70 21.62 -7.36
N LEU A 82 29.46 21.13 -7.32
CA LEU A 82 28.30 21.71 -7.99
C LEU A 82 27.04 21.41 -7.19
N VAL A 83 26.25 22.45 -6.89
CA VAL A 83 24.95 22.33 -6.24
C VAL A 83 23.85 22.74 -7.22
N LEU A 84 22.88 21.87 -7.46
CA LEU A 84 21.76 22.09 -8.37
C LEU A 84 20.48 22.34 -7.58
N LEU A 85 20.00 23.58 -7.62
CA LEU A 85 18.78 24.01 -6.94
C LEU A 85 17.78 24.54 -7.96
N LEU A 86 16.49 24.45 -7.63
CA LEU A 86 15.48 25.11 -8.44
C LEU A 86 15.58 26.64 -8.27
N GLY A 87 15.69 27.10 -7.02
CA GLY A 87 15.81 28.51 -6.64
C GLY A 87 14.46 29.18 -6.35
N GLN A 88 14.51 30.47 -6.01
CA GLN A 88 13.34 31.32 -5.75
C GLN A 88 12.55 30.90 -4.49
N GLY A 89 13.25 30.32 -3.50
CA GLY A 89 12.64 29.93 -2.24
C GLY A 89 11.83 28.64 -2.31
N PHE A 90 12.03 27.83 -3.35
CA PHE A 90 11.42 26.50 -3.47
C PHE A 90 11.86 25.58 -2.33
N GLN A 91 13.16 25.61 -2.00
CA GLN A 91 13.77 24.83 -0.92
C GLN A 91 14.63 25.73 -0.05
N LYS A 92 13.98 26.59 0.77
CA LYS A 92 14.63 27.69 1.51
C LYS A 92 15.81 27.21 2.37
N GLN A 93 15.67 26.09 3.07
CA GLN A 93 16.73 25.55 3.92
C GLN A 93 17.95 25.11 3.09
N VAL A 94 17.72 24.48 1.94
CA VAL A 94 18.78 24.05 1.02
C VAL A 94 19.46 25.23 0.35
N GLU A 95 18.67 26.22 -0.10
CA GLU A 95 19.20 27.48 -0.66
C GLU A 95 20.06 28.22 0.38
N SER A 96 19.62 28.25 1.64
CA SER A 96 20.40 28.84 2.73
C SER A 96 21.69 28.08 3.03
N ALA A 97 21.66 26.75 3.02
CA ALA A 97 22.83 25.92 3.28
C ALA A 97 23.87 25.99 2.15
N ALA A 98 23.41 26.08 0.90
CA ALA A 98 24.26 26.24 -0.28
C ALA A 98 24.88 27.64 -0.37
N GLY A 99 24.19 28.66 0.14
CA GLY A 99 24.64 30.05 0.07
C GLY A 99 24.71 30.57 -1.36
N HIS A 100 25.68 31.45 -1.63
CA HIS A 100 25.87 32.08 -2.94
C HIS A 100 27.26 31.78 -3.49
N GLY A 101 27.33 31.33 -4.74
CA GLY A 101 28.60 31.03 -5.38
C GLY A 101 28.46 30.54 -6.81
N LYS A 102 29.57 30.55 -7.57
CA LYS A 102 29.59 30.07 -8.97
C LYS A 102 29.30 28.57 -9.11
N HIS A 103 29.49 27.80 -8.03
CA HIS A 103 29.19 26.37 -7.96
C HIS A 103 27.71 26.08 -7.61
N VAL A 104 26.90 27.10 -7.28
CA VAL A 104 25.47 26.94 -7.01
C VAL A 104 24.68 27.38 -8.25
N LEU A 105 23.92 26.45 -8.82
CA LEU A 105 23.07 26.70 -9.98
C LEU A 105 21.61 26.81 -9.53
N LEU A 106 21.08 28.03 -9.59
CA LEU A 106 19.65 28.29 -9.53
C LEU A 106 19.06 28.11 -10.94
N LEU A 107 18.22 27.10 -11.13
CA LEU A 107 17.76 26.68 -12.45
C LEU A 107 16.54 27.46 -12.95
N LEU A 108 15.76 28.08 -12.07
CA LEU A 108 14.70 29.01 -12.47
C LEU A 108 15.23 30.31 -13.08
N ASP A 109 16.51 30.63 -12.86
CA ASP A 109 17.19 31.78 -13.47
C ASP A 109 17.77 31.43 -14.87
N THR A 110 17.30 30.36 -15.49
CA THR A 110 17.71 29.97 -16.84
C THR A 110 17.21 30.96 -17.89
N SER A 111 18.12 31.50 -18.70
CA SER A 111 17.77 32.43 -19.78
C SER A 111 16.74 31.82 -20.73
N GLY A 112 15.66 32.55 -20.98
CA GLY A 112 14.55 32.12 -21.85
C GLY A 112 13.52 31.21 -21.19
N LEU A 113 13.72 30.79 -19.93
CA LEU A 113 12.74 30.01 -19.18
C LEU A 113 11.60 30.93 -18.71
N ARG A 114 10.44 30.82 -19.37
CA ARG A 114 9.23 31.57 -18.99
C ARG A 114 8.45 30.85 -17.90
N ARG A 115 8.20 31.55 -16.81
CA ARG A 115 7.44 31.10 -15.63
C ARG A 115 6.04 31.73 -15.60
N PHE A 116 5.13 31.10 -14.88
CA PHE A 116 3.83 31.72 -14.61
C PHE A 116 3.95 32.86 -13.58
N PRO A 117 3.11 33.90 -13.68
CA PRO A 117 3.13 35.03 -12.74
C PRO A 117 2.79 34.64 -11.29
N ASN A 118 2.05 33.55 -11.09
CA ASN A 118 1.68 33.03 -9.77
C ASN A 118 2.85 32.36 -9.03
N GLY A 119 4.04 32.26 -9.64
CA GLY A 119 5.22 31.70 -9.00
C GLY A 119 5.29 30.16 -9.00
N ASP A 120 4.47 29.47 -9.80
CA ASP A 120 4.50 28.00 -9.89
C ASP A 120 5.91 27.48 -10.28
N PRO A 121 6.55 26.64 -9.44
CA PRO A 121 7.90 26.16 -9.64
C PRO A 121 8.03 24.97 -10.60
N HIS A 122 6.93 24.30 -10.98
CA HIS A 122 6.91 22.97 -11.63
C HIS A 122 7.25 22.96 -13.13
N VAL A 123 8.17 23.81 -13.54
CA VAL A 123 8.57 24.02 -14.95
C VAL A 123 9.10 22.77 -15.64
N TRP A 124 9.62 21.79 -14.89
CA TRP A 124 10.23 20.57 -15.45
C TRP A 124 9.21 19.60 -16.05
N LEU A 125 7.92 19.75 -15.73
CA LEU A 125 6.86 18.91 -16.29
C LEU A 125 6.51 19.28 -17.74
N ASP A 126 6.97 20.44 -18.23
CA ASP A 126 6.97 20.75 -19.67
C ASP A 126 8.32 20.30 -20.29
N PRO A 127 8.33 19.32 -21.23
CA PRO A 127 9.56 18.83 -21.86
C PRO A 127 10.43 19.90 -22.53
N LYS A 128 9.85 21.00 -23.05
CA LYS A 128 10.59 22.11 -23.67
C LYS A 128 11.23 23.03 -22.64
N ARG A 129 10.57 23.25 -21.52
CA ARG A 129 11.14 24.01 -20.40
C ARG A 129 12.24 23.19 -19.71
N TYR A 130 12.01 21.89 -19.54
CA TYR A 130 13.01 20.97 -19.02
C TYR A 130 14.26 20.86 -19.91
N GLU A 131 14.10 20.98 -21.24
CA GLU A 131 15.24 21.09 -22.17
C GLU A 131 16.17 22.27 -21.82
N LEU A 132 15.62 23.43 -21.47
CA LEU A 132 16.43 24.60 -21.08
C LEU A 132 17.22 24.34 -19.80
N ILE A 133 16.58 23.71 -18.82
CA ILE A 133 17.21 23.29 -17.56
C ILE A 133 18.35 22.30 -17.82
N ALA A 134 18.10 21.27 -18.64
CA ALA A 134 19.09 20.26 -18.98
C ALA A 134 20.30 20.85 -19.73
N ARG A 135 20.08 21.85 -20.59
CA ARG A 135 21.16 22.59 -21.25
C ARG A 135 22.01 23.39 -20.26
N ARG A 136 21.39 24.04 -19.28
CA ARG A 136 22.11 24.79 -18.23
C ARG A 136 22.95 23.85 -17.35
N ILE A 137 22.38 22.73 -16.89
CA ILE A 137 23.12 21.71 -16.14
C ILE A 137 24.29 21.17 -16.98
N GLY A 138 24.03 20.86 -18.25
CA GLY A 138 25.06 20.36 -19.17
C GLY A 138 26.21 21.31 -19.44
N ALA A 139 25.92 22.62 -19.48
CA ALA A 139 26.94 23.66 -19.59
C ALA A 139 27.83 23.72 -18.35
N ALA A 140 27.23 23.67 -17.14
CA ALA A 140 27.98 23.66 -15.88
C ALA A 140 28.82 22.40 -15.68
N LEU A 141 28.35 21.24 -16.16
CA LEU A 141 29.11 20.00 -16.14
C LEU A 141 30.20 19.94 -17.24
N HIS A 142 30.23 20.90 -18.16
CA HIS A 142 31.12 20.88 -19.34
C HIS A 142 30.96 19.61 -20.21
N ARG A 143 29.71 19.15 -20.45
CA ARG A 143 29.39 17.90 -21.17
C ARG A 143 28.56 18.08 -22.45
N PRO A 144 28.96 18.95 -23.40
CA PRO A 144 28.09 19.36 -24.53
C PRO A 144 27.58 18.20 -25.40
N ALA A 145 28.39 17.15 -25.64
CA ALA A 145 27.97 15.99 -26.43
C ALA A 145 26.92 15.13 -25.70
N ALA A 146 27.11 14.88 -24.40
CA ALA A 146 26.17 14.12 -23.57
C ALA A 146 24.87 14.92 -23.35
N THR A 147 24.97 16.23 -23.14
CA THR A 147 23.82 17.14 -23.09
C THR A 147 23.01 17.09 -24.38
N LYS A 148 23.66 17.17 -25.55
CA LYS A 148 22.99 17.03 -26.84
C LYS A 148 22.31 15.67 -26.98
N ALA A 149 22.94 14.59 -26.51
CA ALA A 149 22.36 13.26 -26.54
C ALA A 149 21.11 13.15 -25.66
N PHE A 150 21.14 13.68 -24.43
CA PHE A 150 20.01 13.72 -23.51
C PHE A 150 18.86 14.55 -24.09
N VAL A 151 19.14 15.78 -24.51
CA VAL A 151 18.13 16.72 -25.02
C VAL A 151 17.42 16.19 -26.28
N ARG A 152 18.10 15.41 -27.13
CA ARG A 152 17.47 14.77 -28.31
C ARG A 152 16.30 13.85 -27.94
N LYS A 153 16.26 13.32 -26.71
CA LYS A 153 15.16 12.48 -26.23
C LYS A 153 13.89 13.29 -25.94
N LEU A 154 14.03 14.54 -25.48
CA LEU A 154 12.91 15.36 -25.00
C LEU A 154 11.92 15.76 -26.10
N ALA A 155 12.40 15.99 -27.33
CA ALA A 155 11.50 16.27 -28.46
C ALA A 155 10.68 15.02 -28.88
N ALA A 156 11.18 13.81 -28.63
CA ALA A 156 10.41 12.59 -28.86
C ALA A 156 9.31 12.45 -27.80
N LEU A 157 9.64 12.69 -26.53
CA LEU A 157 8.68 12.72 -25.43
C LEU A 157 7.58 13.78 -25.67
N ASP A 158 7.96 14.98 -26.10
CA ASP A 158 7.04 16.06 -26.46
C ASP A 158 6.02 15.62 -27.54
N ARG A 159 6.51 14.95 -28.59
CA ARG A 159 5.63 14.40 -29.65
C ARG A 159 4.74 13.26 -29.15
N GLU A 160 5.23 12.45 -28.23
CA GLU A 160 4.47 11.37 -27.63
C GLU A 160 3.30 11.92 -26.81
N TYR A 161 3.54 12.87 -25.92
CA TYR A 161 2.49 13.58 -25.19
C TYR A 161 1.51 14.27 -26.15
N ALA A 162 2.01 15.00 -27.15
CA ALA A 162 1.15 15.69 -28.11
C ALA A 162 0.22 14.73 -28.87
N ARG A 163 0.72 13.56 -29.30
CA ARG A 163 -0.10 12.54 -29.98
C ARG A 163 -1.07 11.84 -29.02
N GLY A 164 -0.59 11.41 -27.85
CA GLY A 164 -1.40 10.69 -26.88
C GLY A 164 -2.55 11.54 -26.33
N LEU A 165 -2.36 12.85 -26.24
CA LEU A 165 -3.34 13.79 -25.71
C LEU A 165 -4.18 14.51 -26.79
N ALA A 166 -3.89 14.31 -28.08
CA ALA A 166 -4.55 15.01 -29.18
C ALA A 166 -6.06 14.75 -29.21
N HIS A 167 -6.47 13.50 -28.95
CA HIS A 167 -7.84 13.02 -29.10
C HIS A 167 -8.58 12.83 -27.77
N CYS A 168 -8.04 13.38 -26.66
CA CYS A 168 -8.73 13.35 -25.39
C CYS A 168 -10.04 14.15 -25.47
N GLU A 169 -11.18 13.43 -25.46
CA GLU A 169 -12.52 14.04 -25.38
C GLU A 169 -12.70 14.86 -24.09
N ARG A 170 -12.04 14.43 -23.02
CA ARG A 170 -12.00 15.12 -21.73
C ARG A 170 -10.60 15.66 -21.48
N ARG A 171 -10.50 16.99 -21.37
CA ARG A 171 -9.22 17.69 -21.17
C ARG A 171 -8.97 18.09 -19.72
N GLY A 172 -9.92 17.82 -18.81
CA GLY A 172 -9.80 18.09 -17.38
C GLY A 172 -8.91 17.05 -16.69
N ILE A 173 -7.90 17.51 -15.95
CA ILE A 173 -7.12 16.68 -15.03
C ILE A 173 -7.31 17.23 -13.61
N ILE A 174 -7.71 16.37 -12.68
CA ILE A 174 -7.83 16.73 -11.27
C ILE A 174 -6.59 16.22 -10.54
N THR A 175 -5.93 17.09 -9.79
CA THR A 175 -4.66 16.77 -9.11
C THR A 175 -4.70 17.17 -7.65
N SER A 176 -4.01 16.40 -6.78
CA SER A 176 -3.90 16.71 -5.36
C SER A 176 -3.05 17.96 -5.08
N HIS A 177 -1.99 18.19 -5.86
CA HIS A 177 -1.17 19.40 -5.80
C HIS A 177 -1.24 20.23 -7.09
N GLN A 178 -0.92 21.51 -7.03
CA GLN A 178 -0.80 22.39 -8.21
C GLN A 178 0.52 22.20 -8.97
N ALA A 179 0.87 20.96 -9.35
CA ALA A 179 2.13 20.71 -10.07
C ALA A 179 2.02 20.82 -11.60
N PHE A 180 0.87 20.45 -12.18
CA PHE A 180 0.81 20.15 -13.61
C PHE A 180 0.52 21.34 -14.54
N ALA A 181 0.56 22.58 -14.07
CA ALA A 181 0.02 23.71 -14.82
C ALA A 181 0.80 23.97 -16.13
N TYR A 182 2.13 23.79 -16.10
CA TYR A 182 2.97 23.96 -17.29
C TYR A 182 2.70 22.88 -18.36
N LEU A 183 2.51 21.64 -17.92
CA LEU A 183 2.14 20.53 -18.79
C LEU A 183 0.74 20.75 -19.37
N ALA A 184 -0.21 21.17 -18.52
CA ALA A 184 -1.58 21.44 -18.92
C ALA A 184 -1.66 22.56 -19.96
N GLN A 185 -0.93 23.66 -19.76
CA GLN A 185 -0.84 24.73 -20.74
C GLN A 185 -0.31 24.22 -22.09
N ARG A 186 0.76 23.41 -22.08
CA ARG A 186 1.42 22.93 -23.31
C ARG A 186 0.53 22.04 -24.15
N TYR A 187 -0.23 21.15 -23.53
CA TYR A 187 -1.05 20.14 -24.24
C TYR A 187 -2.55 20.46 -24.21
N HIS A 188 -2.90 21.70 -23.88
CA HIS A 188 -4.28 22.20 -23.82
C HIS A 188 -5.17 21.32 -22.93
N LEU A 189 -4.69 21.04 -21.71
CA LEU A 189 -5.46 20.44 -20.64
C LEU A 189 -5.94 21.53 -19.68
N SER A 190 -7.01 21.23 -18.95
CA SER A 190 -7.51 22.05 -17.84
C SER A 190 -7.14 21.35 -16.55
N GLN A 191 -6.18 21.89 -15.80
CA GLN A 191 -5.91 21.40 -14.46
C GLN A 191 -6.94 21.96 -13.49
N VAL A 192 -7.47 21.10 -12.63
CA VAL A 192 -8.15 21.53 -11.41
C VAL A 192 -7.44 20.91 -10.22
N ALA A 193 -6.75 21.74 -9.46
CA ALA A 193 -6.10 21.27 -8.25
C ALA A 193 -7.08 21.31 -7.09
N ILE A 194 -6.97 20.31 -6.23
CA ILE A 194 -7.71 20.22 -4.98
C ILE A 194 -6.90 21.00 -3.94
N THR A 195 -7.29 22.23 -3.63
CA THR A 195 -6.65 23.03 -2.58
C THR A 195 -7.02 22.48 -1.20
N GLY A 196 -6.02 22.29 -0.33
CA GLY A 196 -6.22 21.85 1.07
C GLY A 196 -5.69 20.45 1.39
N LEU A 197 -5.27 19.67 0.38
CA LEU A 197 -4.67 18.35 0.56
C LEU A 197 -3.16 18.47 0.45
N THR A 198 -2.44 18.59 1.57
CA THR A 198 -1.01 18.31 1.56
C THR A 198 -0.79 16.79 1.59
N PRO A 199 0.36 16.28 1.11
CA PRO A 199 0.64 14.84 1.15
C PRO A 199 0.57 14.23 2.56
N GLU A 200 0.78 15.07 3.57
CA GLU A 200 0.86 14.67 4.98
C GLU A 200 -0.40 15.03 5.80
N SER A 201 -1.32 15.82 5.26
CA SER A 201 -2.58 16.15 5.93
C SER A 201 -3.69 15.21 5.49
N GLU A 202 -4.36 14.60 6.46
CA GLU A 202 -5.59 13.85 6.21
C GLU A 202 -6.68 14.78 5.64
N ALA A 203 -7.27 14.38 4.52
CA ALA A 203 -8.32 15.15 3.84
C ALA A 203 -9.55 15.30 4.75
N THR A 204 -10.00 16.52 5.02
CA THR A 204 -11.25 16.69 5.77
C THR A 204 -12.45 16.28 4.91
N PRO A 205 -13.60 15.91 5.52
CA PRO A 205 -14.84 15.65 4.77
C PRO A 205 -15.27 16.83 3.87
N GLN A 206 -14.89 18.07 4.21
CA GLN A 206 -15.16 19.26 3.43
C GLN A 206 -14.28 19.32 2.17
N ASP A 207 -13.02 18.92 2.28
CA ASP A 207 -12.10 18.82 1.13
C ASP A 207 -12.60 17.78 0.13
N LEU A 208 -13.03 16.60 0.61
CA LEU A 208 -13.60 15.56 -0.25
C LEU A 208 -14.88 16.00 -0.97
N GLN A 209 -15.79 16.71 -0.29
CA GLN A 209 -16.98 17.29 -0.93
C GLN A 209 -16.60 18.31 -2.02
N HIS A 210 -15.57 19.12 -1.80
CA HIS A 210 -15.05 20.05 -2.80
C HIS A 210 -14.49 19.32 -4.03
N VAL A 211 -13.74 18.23 -3.85
CA VAL A 211 -13.27 17.36 -4.94
C VAL A 211 -14.42 16.80 -5.75
N ILE A 212 -15.46 16.31 -5.08
CA ILE A 212 -16.63 15.72 -5.70
C ILE A 212 -17.39 16.76 -6.53
N GLU A 213 -17.58 17.97 -6.00
CA GLU A 213 -18.23 19.07 -6.72
C GLU A 213 -17.44 19.46 -7.97
N VAL A 214 -16.12 19.58 -7.84
CA VAL A 214 -15.20 19.86 -8.94
C VAL A 214 -15.26 18.77 -10.01
N ALA A 215 -15.22 17.50 -9.62
CA ALA A 215 -15.28 16.35 -10.53
C ALA A 215 -16.62 16.29 -11.28
N ARG A 216 -17.75 16.57 -10.60
CA ARG A 216 -19.08 16.66 -11.22
C ARG A 216 -19.17 17.81 -12.22
N ARG A 217 -18.72 19.01 -11.83
CA ARG A 217 -18.76 20.20 -12.69
C ARG A 217 -17.91 20.04 -13.95
N THR A 218 -16.74 19.41 -13.82
CA THR A 218 -15.80 19.22 -14.94
C THR A 218 -16.02 17.92 -15.72
N ARG A 219 -16.95 17.06 -15.27
CA ARG A 219 -17.16 15.70 -15.79
C ARG A 219 -15.88 14.88 -15.84
N ALA A 220 -14.97 15.10 -14.89
CA ALA A 220 -13.73 14.35 -14.79
C ALA A 220 -14.05 12.91 -14.40
N THR A 221 -13.46 11.95 -15.11
CA THR A 221 -13.64 10.51 -14.82
C THR A 221 -12.50 9.93 -14.00
N THR A 222 -11.42 10.69 -13.84
CA THR A 222 -10.16 10.23 -13.26
C THR A 222 -9.53 11.38 -12.47
N VAL A 223 -9.15 11.09 -11.22
CA VAL A 223 -8.39 12.00 -10.36
C VAL A 223 -6.98 11.43 -10.23
N PHE A 224 -5.97 12.25 -10.51
CA PHE A 224 -4.57 11.85 -10.44
C PHE A 224 -3.98 12.31 -9.11
N PHE A 225 -3.37 11.38 -8.40
CA PHE A 225 -2.63 11.66 -7.17
C PHE A 225 -1.14 11.48 -7.45
N GLU A 226 -0.32 12.38 -6.92
CA GLU A 226 1.13 12.23 -6.95
C GLU A 226 1.53 11.14 -5.95
N ARG A 227 2.57 10.34 -6.24
CA ARG A 227 3.00 9.17 -5.43
C ARG A 227 3.46 9.47 -3.99
N LEU A 228 3.27 10.70 -3.54
CA LEU A 228 3.48 11.14 -2.16
C LEU A 228 2.17 11.18 -1.35
N VAL A 229 1.03 10.97 -2.00
CA VAL A 229 -0.27 10.76 -1.36
C VAL A 229 -0.65 9.29 -1.49
N SER A 230 -1.13 8.71 -0.40
CA SER A 230 -1.64 7.34 -0.35
C SER A 230 -2.57 7.04 -1.55
N PRO A 231 -2.33 5.96 -2.33
CA PRO A 231 -3.23 5.51 -3.41
C PRO A 231 -4.69 5.34 -2.96
N ARG A 232 -4.92 5.17 -1.66
CA ARG A 232 -6.23 5.02 -1.03
C ARG A 232 -7.15 6.22 -1.29
N LEU A 233 -6.62 7.44 -1.36
CA LEU A 233 -7.42 8.65 -1.65
C LEU A 233 -7.94 8.67 -3.10
N ALA A 234 -7.18 8.10 -4.04
CA ALA A 234 -7.62 7.91 -5.42
C ALA A 234 -8.74 6.88 -5.52
N ASP A 235 -8.63 5.83 -4.73
CA ASP A 235 -9.64 4.80 -4.61
C ASP A 235 -10.90 5.34 -3.94
N THR A 236 -10.83 6.09 -2.84
CA THR A 236 -12.02 6.64 -2.15
C THR A 236 -12.81 7.60 -3.05
N VAL A 237 -12.15 8.49 -3.80
CA VAL A 237 -12.83 9.40 -4.75
C VAL A 237 -13.39 8.64 -5.97
N ALA A 238 -12.80 7.50 -6.33
CA ALA A 238 -13.29 6.65 -7.40
C ALA A 238 -14.40 5.67 -6.95
N ARG A 239 -14.53 5.36 -5.65
CA ARG A 239 -15.30 4.21 -5.12
C ARG A 239 -16.65 4.53 -4.45
N GLU A 240 -17.11 5.78 -4.38
CA GLU A 240 -18.43 6.11 -3.78
C GLU A 240 -19.47 6.65 -4.79
N PRO A 241 -20.78 6.45 -4.53
CA PRO A 241 -21.68 5.75 -5.43
C PRO A 241 -22.07 6.59 -6.66
N ARG A 242 -21.66 6.09 -7.83
CA ARG A 242 -22.32 6.43 -9.08
C ARG A 242 -23.76 5.91 -9.00
N GLY A 243 -24.72 6.83 -9.06
CA GLY A 243 -26.10 6.48 -9.45
C GLY A 243 -26.09 5.62 -10.72
N PRO A 244 -27.14 4.82 -10.96
CA PRO A 244 -27.05 3.62 -11.78
C PRO A 244 -26.66 3.94 -13.23
N ALA A 245 -25.38 3.75 -13.54
CA ALA A 245 -24.88 3.63 -14.90
C ALA A 245 -24.73 2.14 -15.20
N ALA A 246 -25.63 1.63 -16.03
CA ALA A 246 -25.63 0.24 -16.48
C ALA A 246 -24.29 -0.12 -17.15
N GLY A 247 -23.64 -1.21 -16.70
CA GLY A 247 -22.70 -1.93 -17.57
C GLY A 247 -21.53 -2.73 -16.97
N ALA A 248 -21.11 -2.50 -15.72
CA ALA A 248 -20.09 -3.35 -15.07
C ALA A 248 -20.69 -4.03 -13.84
N ARG A 249 -20.97 -5.34 -13.93
CA ARG A 249 -21.45 -6.11 -12.79
C ARG A 249 -20.28 -6.31 -11.82
N VAL A 250 -20.27 -5.57 -10.70
CA VAL A 250 -19.43 -5.89 -9.54
C VAL A 250 -19.81 -7.30 -9.09
N SER A 251 -18.86 -8.24 -9.08
CA SER A 251 -19.12 -9.60 -8.59
C SER A 251 -18.99 -9.63 -7.07
N LEU A 252 -20.12 -9.80 -6.38
CA LEU A 252 -20.13 -9.90 -4.93
C LEU A 252 -19.86 -11.34 -4.48
N ALA A 253 -19.01 -11.47 -3.46
CA ALA A 253 -18.85 -12.69 -2.69
C ALA A 253 -19.98 -12.81 -1.66
N VAL A 254 -20.29 -11.74 -0.93
CA VAL A 254 -21.35 -11.71 0.09
C VAL A 254 -22.24 -10.49 -0.12
N GLU A 255 -23.54 -10.65 0.05
CA GLU A 255 -24.51 -9.56 0.02
C GLU A 255 -25.60 -9.80 1.06
N LEU A 256 -25.75 -8.88 2.00
CA LEU A 256 -26.85 -8.80 2.97
C LEU A 256 -27.63 -7.52 2.69
N ARG A 257 -28.96 -7.65 2.63
CA ARG A 257 -29.89 -6.52 2.47
C ARG A 257 -30.98 -6.59 3.53
N ASP A 258 -31.16 -5.52 4.29
CA ASP A 258 -32.15 -5.35 5.35
C ASP A 258 -32.18 -6.52 6.36
N VAL A 259 -31.02 -7.09 6.69
CA VAL A 259 -30.95 -8.33 7.47
C VAL A 259 -31.16 -8.08 8.96
N SER A 260 -32.20 -8.68 9.52
CA SER A 260 -32.47 -8.69 10.97
C SER A 260 -32.60 -10.12 11.51
N PHE A 261 -32.09 -10.37 12.70
CA PHE A 261 -32.10 -11.70 13.33
C PHE A 261 -32.13 -11.65 14.87
N ALA A 262 -32.93 -12.55 15.45
CA ALA A 262 -32.99 -12.86 16.88
C ALA A 262 -33.04 -14.38 17.08
N TYR A 263 -32.36 -14.89 18.11
CA TYR A 263 -32.53 -16.29 18.53
C TYR A 263 -33.92 -16.50 19.18
N PRO A 264 -34.45 -17.73 19.18
CA PRO A 264 -35.72 -18.03 19.84
C PRO A 264 -35.73 -17.55 21.29
N HIS A 265 -36.74 -16.74 21.65
CA HIS A 265 -36.92 -16.16 22.98
C HIS A 265 -35.77 -15.26 23.48
N GLY A 266 -34.88 -14.82 22.59
CA GLY A 266 -33.79 -13.89 22.89
C GLY A 266 -34.04 -12.48 22.35
N PRO A 267 -33.27 -11.48 22.81
CA PRO A 267 -33.28 -10.15 22.19
C PRO A 267 -32.76 -10.21 20.75
N ALA A 268 -33.10 -9.19 19.94
CA ALA A 268 -32.54 -9.03 18.60
C ALA A 268 -31.01 -8.90 18.66
N VAL A 269 -30.32 -9.77 17.90
CA VAL A 269 -28.86 -9.85 17.84
C VAL A 269 -28.31 -9.03 16.68
N LEU A 270 -29.02 -9.00 15.54
CA LEU A 270 -28.70 -8.16 14.40
C LEU A 270 -29.95 -7.40 13.94
N ARG A 271 -29.78 -6.13 13.55
CA ARG A 271 -30.84 -5.25 13.07
C ARG A 271 -30.38 -4.54 11.81
N ASP A 272 -31.23 -4.54 10.79
CA ASP A 272 -31.11 -3.74 9.56
C ASP A 272 -29.69 -3.75 8.97
N VAL A 273 -29.09 -4.94 8.90
CA VAL A 273 -27.71 -5.13 8.41
C VAL A 273 -27.68 -5.07 6.89
N GLU A 274 -26.95 -4.09 6.39
CA GLU A 274 -26.51 -3.94 5.00
C GLU A 274 -25.02 -4.26 4.91
N LEU A 275 -24.63 -5.18 4.03
CA LEU A 275 -23.22 -5.53 3.84
C LEU A 275 -22.99 -6.10 2.44
N ALA A 276 -22.04 -5.55 1.70
CA ALA A 276 -21.64 -6.06 0.40
C ALA A 276 -20.14 -6.30 0.35
N ILE A 277 -19.73 -7.56 0.22
CA ILE A 277 -18.32 -7.98 0.10
C ILE A 277 -18.04 -8.39 -1.33
N GLN A 278 -17.00 -7.82 -1.90
CA GLN A 278 -16.59 -8.11 -3.26
C GLN A 278 -15.85 -9.45 -3.32
N ARG A 279 -15.81 -10.05 -4.50
CA ARG A 279 -14.88 -11.15 -4.73
C ARG A 279 -13.45 -10.63 -4.64
N ASP A 280 -12.56 -11.54 -4.25
CA ASP A 280 -11.12 -11.29 -4.18
C ASP A 280 -10.78 -10.15 -3.19
N GLU A 281 -11.56 -10.04 -2.11
CA GLU A 281 -11.38 -9.05 -1.04
C GLU A 281 -10.98 -9.76 0.27
N PHE A 282 -10.03 -9.17 1.01
CA PHE A 282 -9.67 -9.58 2.36
C PHE A 282 -10.34 -8.66 3.38
N VAL A 283 -11.40 -9.15 4.02
CA VAL A 283 -12.21 -8.39 4.99
C VAL A 283 -11.97 -8.89 6.42
N GLY A 284 -11.61 -7.96 7.30
CA GLY A 284 -11.61 -8.16 8.75
C GLY A 284 -12.97 -7.82 9.36
N ILE A 285 -13.67 -8.78 9.96
CA ILE A 285 -14.94 -8.56 10.69
C ILE A 285 -14.63 -8.53 12.18
N ALA A 286 -14.75 -7.36 12.79
CA ALA A 286 -14.41 -7.14 14.19
C ALA A 286 -15.57 -6.58 15.02
N GLY A 287 -15.37 -6.47 16.33
CA GLY A 287 -16.39 -5.98 17.26
C GLY A 287 -16.40 -6.72 18.60
N PRO A 288 -17.20 -6.26 19.58
CA PRO A 288 -17.21 -6.83 20.92
C PRO A 288 -17.74 -8.27 20.96
N ASN A 289 -17.43 -8.98 22.05
CA ASN A 289 -18.07 -10.26 22.35
C ASN A 289 -19.58 -10.06 22.52
N GLY A 290 -20.37 -10.93 21.89
CA GLY A 290 -21.83 -10.77 21.83
C GLY A 290 -22.33 -9.70 20.85
N GLY A 291 -21.44 -8.99 20.14
CA GLY A 291 -21.82 -7.97 19.15
C GLY A 291 -22.49 -8.49 17.87
N GLY A 292 -22.58 -9.82 17.70
CA GLY A 292 -23.29 -10.44 16.56
C GLY A 292 -22.41 -10.96 15.43
N LYS A 293 -21.07 -10.89 15.52
CA LYS A 293 -20.11 -11.41 14.52
C LYS A 293 -20.37 -12.87 14.12
N THR A 294 -20.42 -13.78 15.09
CA THR A 294 -20.68 -15.20 14.84
C THR A 294 -22.07 -15.42 14.25
N THR A 295 -23.08 -14.64 14.69
CA THR A 295 -24.42 -14.69 14.10
C THR A 295 -24.41 -14.23 12.65
N LEU A 296 -23.70 -13.15 12.33
CA LEU A 296 -23.50 -12.64 10.97
C LEU A 296 -22.88 -13.72 10.08
N LEU A 297 -21.81 -14.38 10.53
CA LEU A 297 -21.19 -15.50 9.82
C LEU A 297 -22.16 -16.66 9.59
N ARG A 298 -22.93 -17.05 10.62
CA ARG A 298 -23.89 -18.16 10.49
C ARG A 298 -24.99 -17.84 9.49
N LEU A 299 -25.43 -16.58 9.38
CA LEU A 299 -26.35 -16.12 8.34
C LEU A 299 -25.71 -16.16 6.96
N ILE A 300 -24.48 -15.63 6.80
CA ILE A 300 -23.72 -15.68 5.54
C ILE A 300 -23.58 -17.12 5.05
N LEU A 301 -23.20 -18.04 5.94
CA LEU A 301 -22.97 -19.46 5.63
C LEU A 301 -24.28 -20.27 5.47
N GLY A 302 -25.44 -19.68 5.74
CA GLY A 302 -26.74 -20.38 5.70
C GLY A 302 -26.93 -21.41 6.80
N LEU A 303 -26.20 -21.28 7.92
CA LEU A 303 -26.38 -22.07 9.13
C LEU A 303 -27.55 -21.57 9.97
N GLU A 304 -27.93 -20.30 9.80
CA GLU A 304 -29.13 -19.68 10.34
C GLU A 304 -29.86 -18.96 9.20
N ARG A 305 -31.16 -18.69 9.38
CA ARG A 305 -31.96 -17.94 8.42
C ARG A 305 -32.33 -16.57 8.96
N PRO A 306 -32.22 -15.49 8.16
CA PRO A 306 -32.66 -14.17 8.60
C PRO A 306 -34.17 -14.17 8.86
N GLN A 307 -34.62 -13.38 9.85
CA GLN A 307 -36.05 -13.18 10.11
C GLN A 307 -36.65 -12.16 9.13
N GLN A 308 -35.83 -11.19 8.72
CA GLN A 308 -36.14 -10.18 7.70
C GLN A 308 -34.92 -9.95 6.83
N GLY A 309 -35.14 -9.47 5.60
CA GLY A 309 -34.06 -9.22 4.64
C GLY A 309 -33.66 -10.45 3.83
N SER A 310 -32.52 -10.35 3.15
CA SER A 310 -31.99 -11.44 2.33
C SER A 310 -30.47 -11.53 2.40
N VAL A 311 -29.97 -12.76 2.33
CA VAL A 311 -28.53 -13.07 2.26
C VAL A 311 -28.25 -13.74 0.92
N ARG A 312 -27.18 -13.32 0.25
CA ARG A 312 -26.61 -14.01 -0.90
C ARG A 312 -25.12 -14.27 -0.67
N LEU A 313 -24.71 -15.48 -1.01
CA LEU A 313 -23.33 -15.93 -1.00
C LEU A 313 -22.99 -16.43 -2.41
N LEU A 314 -21.99 -15.80 -3.04
CA LEU A 314 -21.59 -16.04 -4.42
C LEU A 314 -22.75 -15.88 -5.43
N GLY A 315 -23.69 -14.97 -5.12
CA GLY A 315 -24.87 -14.68 -5.94
C GLY A 315 -26.08 -15.59 -5.72
N GLU A 316 -25.96 -16.61 -4.87
CA GLU A 316 -27.02 -17.58 -4.55
C GLU A 316 -27.49 -17.41 -3.10
N ALA A 317 -28.74 -17.82 -2.80
CA ALA A 317 -29.16 -17.95 -1.41
C ALA A 317 -28.33 -19.06 -0.72
N PRO A 318 -27.76 -18.84 0.48
CA PRO A 318 -26.86 -19.79 1.13
C PRO A 318 -27.42 -21.22 1.28
N GLU A 319 -28.73 -21.36 1.50
CA GLU A 319 -29.37 -22.66 1.65
C GLU A 319 -29.51 -23.42 0.32
N ARG A 320 -29.40 -22.71 -0.81
CA ARG A 320 -29.54 -23.24 -2.17
C ARG A 320 -28.19 -23.46 -2.86
N LEU A 321 -27.08 -23.07 -2.23
CA LEU A 321 -25.77 -23.16 -2.83
C LEU A 321 -25.39 -24.62 -3.12
N THR A 322 -25.35 -24.95 -4.40
CA THR A 322 -25.15 -26.34 -4.88
C THR A 322 -23.74 -26.86 -4.68
N LYS A 323 -22.73 -25.98 -4.77
CA LYS A 323 -21.31 -26.32 -4.62
C LYS A 323 -20.74 -25.72 -3.34
N ARG A 324 -21.07 -26.33 -2.20
CA ARG A 324 -20.55 -25.89 -0.88
C ARG A 324 -19.03 -25.92 -0.78
N SER A 325 -18.35 -26.70 -1.60
CA SER A 325 -16.88 -26.73 -1.68
C SER A 325 -16.25 -25.40 -2.11
N ARG A 326 -17.03 -24.49 -2.71
CA ARG A 326 -16.60 -23.12 -3.03
C ARG A 326 -16.39 -22.26 -1.78
N ILE A 327 -16.80 -22.74 -0.62
CA ILE A 327 -16.63 -22.07 0.67
C ILE A 327 -15.85 -23.00 1.58
N ALA A 328 -14.84 -22.45 2.24
CA ALA A 328 -14.20 -23.10 3.36
C ALA A 328 -14.48 -22.30 4.64
N TYR A 329 -14.88 -23.01 5.70
CA TYR A 329 -15.15 -22.41 7.00
C TYR A 329 -14.29 -23.09 8.07
N LEU A 330 -13.43 -22.31 8.72
CA LEU A 330 -12.69 -22.71 9.91
C LEU A 330 -13.37 -22.07 11.12
N ALA A 331 -14.14 -22.88 11.85
CA ALA A 331 -14.75 -22.45 13.10
C ALA A 331 -13.71 -22.33 14.22
N GLN A 332 -13.98 -21.46 15.19
CA GLN A 332 -13.16 -21.26 16.40
C GLN A 332 -12.76 -22.56 17.11
N ARG A 333 -13.62 -23.59 17.09
CA ARG A 333 -13.40 -24.90 17.73
C ARG A 333 -12.98 -26.01 16.76
N ALA A 334 -12.35 -25.67 15.63
CA ALA A 334 -11.86 -26.65 14.65
C ALA A 334 -10.86 -27.68 15.22
N GLN A 335 -10.38 -27.47 16.45
CA GLN A 335 -9.61 -28.40 17.26
C GLN A 335 -10.34 -29.71 17.62
N LEU A 336 -11.66 -29.77 17.43
CA LEU A 336 -12.46 -30.98 17.56
C LEU A 336 -11.96 -32.04 16.55
N GLY A 337 -11.25 -33.06 17.04
CA GLY A 337 -10.70 -34.16 16.24
C GLY A 337 -9.16 -34.25 16.21
N ILE A 338 -8.43 -33.37 16.91
CA ILE A 338 -6.95 -33.46 17.02
C ILE A 338 -6.50 -34.77 17.68
N GLU A 339 -7.33 -35.35 18.55
CA GLU A 339 -7.05 -36.62 19.22
C GLU A 339 -7.09 -37.83 18.27
N ALA A 340 -7.71 -37.69 17.09
CA ALA A 340 -7.66 -38.74 16.09
C ALA A 340 -6.20 -38.90 15.58
N PRO A 341 -5.71 -40.13 15.38
CA PRO A 341 -4.34 -40.39 14.94
C PRO A 341 -4.12 -40.08 13.44
N ALA A 342 -4.68 -38.98 12.95
CA ALA A 342 -4.59 -38.55 11.57
C ALA A 342 -3.36 -37.67 11.34
N THR A 343 -2.67 -37.92 10.23
CA THR A 343 -1.54 -37.13 9.73
C THR A 343 -1.99 -35.85 9.05
N VAL A 344 -1.07 -34.88 8.90
CA VAL A 344 -1.33 -33.65 8.13
C VAL A 344 -1.88 -33.98 6.73
N ARG A 345 -1.25 -34.94 6.03
CA ARG A 345 -1.70 -35.37 4.70
C ARG A 345 -3.15 -35.84 4.70
N GLU A 346 -3.53 -36.70 5.63
CA GLU A 346 -4.88 -37.27 5.69
C GLU A 346 -5.93 -36.19 5.95
N VAL A 347 -5.62 -35.25 6.83
CA VAL A 347 -6.51 -34.13 7.18
C VAL A 347 -6.70 -33.19 5.99
N VAL A 348 -5.62 -32.84 5.29
CA VAL A 348 -5.69 -31.98 4.10
C VAL A 348 -6.39 -32.70 2.95
N THR A 349 -6.12 -34.00 2.78
CA THR A 349 -6.81 -34.86 1.79
C THR A 349 -8.31 -34.88 2.02
N ALA A 350 -8.78 -34.90 3.27
CA ALA A 350 -10.21 -34.85 3.58
C ALA A 350 -10.88 -33.58 3.03
N GLY A 351 -10.19 -32.44 3.03
CA GLY A 351 -10.68 -31.21 2.38
C GLY A 351 -10.92 -31.38 0.89
N ARG A 352 -9.97 -32.03 0.19
CA ARG A 352 -10.10 -32.34 -1.24
C ARG A 352 -11.24 -33.32 -1.53
N THR A 353 -11.42 -34.32 -0.69
CA THR A 353 -12.51 -35.30 -0.81
C THR A 353 -13.89 -34.64 -0.79
N ILE A 354 -14.09 -33.66 0.12
CA ILE A 354 -15.35 -32.91 0.20
C ILE A 354 -15.63 -32.17 -1.11
N ALA A 355 -14.61 -31.58 -1.72
CA ALA A 355 -14.76 -30.85 -3.00
C ALA A 355 -15.09 -31.75 -4.19
N ARG A 356 -14.59 -32.99 -4.21
CA ARG A 356 -14.94 -33.96 -5.26
C ARG A 356 -16.32 -34.57 -5.09
N GLY A 357 -16.83 -34.59 -3.87
CA GLY A 357 -18.08 -35.24 -3.51
C GLY A 357 -17.90 -36.72 -3.14
N PRO A 358 -18.94 -37.33 -2.56
CA PRO A 358 -18.86 -38.69 -2.05
C PRO A 358 -18.61 -39.71 -3.17
N PHE A 359 -17.92 -40.79 -2.85
CA PHE A 359 -17.63 -41.94 -3.74
C PHE A 359 -16.71 -41.68 -4.95
N ARG A 360 -16.07 -40.51 -5.04
CA ARG A 360 -15.03 -40.27 -6.06
C ARG A 360 -13.64 -40.64 -5.53
N LEU A 361 -12.92 -41.46 -6.29
CA LEU A 361 -11.52 -41.78 -6.02
C LEU A 361 -10.63 -40.58 -6.35
N LEU A 362 -9.68 -40.28 -5.46
CA LEU A 362 -8.71 -39.20 -5.66
C LEU A 362 -7.60 -39.62 -6.64
N GLY A 363 -7.41 -38.81 -7.67
CA GLY A 363 -6.40 -39.02 -8.70
C GLY A 363 -5.04 -38.38 -8.37
N ALA A 364 -4.13 -38.44 -9.34
CA ALA A 364 -2.83 -37.76 -9.24
C ALA A 364 -2.96 -36.23 -9.15
N ALA A 365 -3.91 -35.64 -9.89
CA ALA A 365 -4.20 -34.21 -9.82
C ALA A 365 -4.70 -33.79 -8.42
N ASP A 366 -5.50 -34.62 -7.75
CA ASP A 366 -5.97 -34.34 -6.39
C ASP A 366 -4.84 -34.39 -5.38
N ARG A 367 -3.92 -35.35 -5.53
CA ARG A 367 -2.71 -35.42 -4.70
C ARG A 367 -1.82 -34.20 -4.89
N ALA A 368 -1.67 -33.71 -6.12
CA ALA A 368 -0.92 -32.48 -6.41
C ALA A 368 -1.55 -31.26 -5.71
N VAL A 369 -2.87 -31.10 -5.76
CA VAL A 369 -3.57 -30.02 -5.03
C VAL A 369 -3.36 -30.12 -3.52
N VAL A 370 -3.41 -31.34 -2.96
CA VAL A 370 -3.12 -31.58 -1.53
C VAL A 370 -1.69 -31.21 -1.18
N ASP A 371 -0.71 -31.62 -2.00
CA ASP A 371 0.71 -31.31 -1.79
C ASP A 371 0.97 -29.81 -1.87
N GLU A 372 0.34 -29.13 -2.83
CA GLU A 372 0.42 -27.69 -2.99
C GLU A 372 -0.17 -26.95 -1.79
N ALA A 373 -1.35 -27.36 -1.30
CA ALA A 373 -1.97 -26.76 -0.13
C ALA A 373 -1.10 -26.91 1.14
N ILE A 374 -0.47 -28.08 1.33
CA ILE A 374 0.49 -28.32 2.41
C ILE A 374 1.74 -27.45 2.26
N GLY A 375 2.23 -27.29 1.03
CA GLY A 375 3.38 -26.46 0.70
C GLY A 375 3.15 -24.98 0.98
N ARG A 376 1.98 -24.44 0.60
CA ARG A 376 1.61 -23.03 0.80
C ARG A 376 1.61 -22.61 2.26
N VAL A 377 1.26 -23.52 3.18
CA VAL A 377 1.28 -23.26 4.62
C VAL A 377 2.59 -23.67 5.31
N GLY A 378 3.62 -24.08 4.55
CA GLY A 378 4.93 -24.44 5.06
C GLY A 378 5.00 -25.75 5.86
N LEU A 379 4.08 -26.69 5.63
CA LEU A 379 4.00 -27.96 6.38
C LEU A 379 4.58 -29.16 5.64
N THR A 380 5.23 -28.99 4.48
CA THR A 380 5.85 -30.06 3.70
C THR A 380 6.68 -31.06 4.52
N PRO A 381 7.60 -30.65 5.42
CA PRO A 381 8.39 -31.61 6.19
C PRO A 381 7.58 -32.36 7.26
N LEU A 382 6.36 -31.91 7.56
CA LEU A 382 5.48 -32.47 8.60
C LEU A 382 4.30 -33.25 8.02
N THR A 383 4.29 -33.49 6.71
CA THR A 383 3.20 -34.13 5.95
C THR A 383 2.71 -35.44 6.56
N THR A 384 3.62 -36.29 7.04
CA THR A 384 3.31 -37.61 7.64
C THR A 384 3.21 -37.58 9.16
N ARG A 385 3.38 -36.40 9.78
CA ARG A 385 3.32 -36.25 11.23
C ARG A 385 1.85 -36.23 11.69
N PRO A 386 1.49 -36.95 12.77
CA PRO A 386 0.17 -36.83 13.39
C PRO A 386 -0.12 -35.41 13.86
N LEU A 387 -1.35 -34.92 13.67
CA LEU A 387 -1.77 -33.58 14.12
C LEU A 387 -1.53 -33.37 15.62
N SER A 388 -1.82 -34.38 16.45
CA SER A 388 -1.62 -34.35 17.91
C SER A 388 -0.18 -34.10 18.34
N ARG A 389 0.79 -34.26 17.44
CA ARG A 389 2.22 -34.01 17.71
C ARG A 389 2.71 -32.66 17.19
N LEU A 390 1.83 -31.83 16.63
CA LEU A 390 2.16 -30.49 16.14
C LEU A 390 1.93 -29.44 17.22
N SER A 391 2.63 -28.30 17.12
CA SER A 391 2.28 -27.10 17.91
C SER A 391 0.92 -26.54 17.48
N GLY A 392 0.27 -25.74 18.33
CA GLY A 392 -1.04 -25.15 18.02
C GLY A 392 -1.05 -24.36 16.70
N GLY A 393 -0.05 -23.52 16.45
CA GLY A 393 0.09 -22.79 15.18
C GLY A 393 0.27 -23.71 13.96
N GLN A 394 1.02 -24.81 14.10
CA GLN A 394 1.16 -25.81 13.03
C GLN A 394 -0.15 -26.57 12.79
N GLN A 395 -0.92 -26.88 13.83
CA GLN A 395 -2.26 -27.47 13.69
C GLN A 395 -3.20 -26.51 12.95
N GLN A 396 -3.18 -25.23 13.31
CA GLN A 396 -3.98 -24.20 12.63
C GLN A 396 -3.63 -24.11 11.15
N ARG A 397 -2.35 -24.07 10.80
CA ARG A 397 -1.87 -24.12 9.42
C ARG A 397 -2.32 -25.37 8.67
N ALA A 398 -2.39 -26.53 9.34
CA ALA A 398 -2.90 -27.76 8.73
C ALA A 398 -4.41 -27.67 8.42
N PHE A 399 -5.19 -27.04 9.30
CA PHE A 399 -6.62 -26.78 9.02
C PHE A 399 -6.83 -25.78 7.89
N ILE A 400 -5.96 -24.76 7.77
CA ILE A 400 -5.98 -23.83 6.64
C ILE A 400 -5.64 -24.57 5.35
N ALA A 401 -4.60 -25.41 5.34
CA ALA A 401 -4.30 -26.25 4.17
C ALA A 401 -5.46 -27.17 3.79
N LYS A 402 -6.15 -27.77 4.76
CA LYS A 402 -7.37 -28.56 4.51
C LYS A 402 -8.45 -27.74 3.82
N ALA A 403 -8.67 -26.51 4.25
CA ALA A 403 -9.61 -25.59 3.59
C ALA A 403 -9.18 -25.27 2.15
N LEU A 404 -7.91 -24.93 1.95
CA LEU A 404 -7.36 -24.58 0.63
C LEU A 404 -7.39 -25.73 -0.37
N ALA A 405 -7.24 -26.98 0.09
CA ALA A 405 -7.33 -28.16 -0.78
C ALA A 405 -8.71 -28.32 -1.45
N GLY A 406 -9.75 -27.65 -0.93
CA GLY A 406 -11.06 -27.54 -1.57
C GLY A 406 -11.12 -26.58 -2.75
N GLU A 407 -10.07 -25.78 -2.97
CA GLU A 407 -10.02 -24.65 -3.91
C GLU A 407 -11.21 -23.68 -3.72
N PRO A 408 -11.38 -23.12 -2.51
CA PRO A 408 -12.53 -22.28 -2.21
C PRO A 408 -12.43 -20.91 -2.91
N GLU A 409 -13.59 -20.34 -3.28
CA GLU A 409 -13.72 -18.93 -3.67
C GLU A 409 -13.82 -18.01 -2.44
N VAL A 410 -14.35 -18.53 -1.32
CA VAL A 410 -14.48 -17.79 -0.05
C VAL A 410 -13.91 -18.63 1.10
N LEU A 411 -12.95 -18.05 1.82
CA LEU A 411 -12.36 -18.61 3.03
C LEU A 411 -12.83 -17.80 4.25
N VAL A 412 -13.54 -18.45 5.16
CA VAL A 412 -14.06 -17.85 6.40
C VAL A 412 -13.29 -18.40 7.58
N LEU A 413 -12.71 -17.52 8.38
CA LEU A 413 -11.89 -17.82 9.54
C LEU A 413 -12.56 -17.18 10.77
N ASP A 414 -13.12 -17.99 11.66
CA ASP A 414 -13.78 -17.51 12.89
C ASP A 414 -12.86 -17.69 14.09
N GLU A 415 -12.35 -16.58 14.61
CA GLU A 415 -11.40 -16.50 15.72
C GLU A 415 -10.17 -17.40 15.55
N PRO A 416 -9.45 -17.32 14.40
CA PRO A 416 -8.38 -18.26 14.08
C PRO A 416 -7.13 -18.09 14.94
N THR A 417 -7.04 -17.00 15.70
CA THR A 417 -5.97 -16.64 16.64
C THR A 417 -6.37 -16.85 18.11
N ALA A 418 -7.52 -17.45 18.39
CA ALA A 418 -7.93 -17.70 19.77
C ALA A 418 -6.95 -18.64 20.48
N GLY A 419 -6.34 -18.16 21.57
CA GLY A 419 -5.44 -18.96 22.39
C GLY A 419 -4.04 -19.20 21.79
N VAL A 420 -3.61 -18.40 20.82
CA VAL A 420 -2.22 -18.39 20.31
C VAL A 420 -1.50 -17.10 20.74
N ASP A 421 -0.17 -17.16 20.87
CA ASP A 421 0.66 -16.00 21.21
C ASP A 421 0.75 -14.97 20.07
N VAL A 422 1.18 -13.75 20.39
CA VAL A 422 1.23 -12.59 19.47
C VAL A 422 2.10 -12.89 18.25
N GLU A 423 3.23 -13.57 18.44
CA GLU A 423 4.11 -13.97 17.35
C GLU A 423 3.42 -14.93 16.38
N ALA A 424 2.66 -15.90 16.89
CA ALA A 424 1.86 -16.82 16.07
C ALA A 424 0.69 -16.11 15.38
N GLN A 425 0.09 -15.08 15.99
CA GLN A 425 -0.93 -14.25 15.35
C GLN A 425 -0.37 -13.52 14.13
N ALA A 426 0.77 -12.84 14.28
CA ALA A 426 1.45 -12.14 13.19
C ALA A 426 1.85 -13.11 12.06
N ALA A 427 2.43 -14.26 12.42
CA ALA A 427 2.82 -15.27 11.45
C ALA A 427 1.64 -15.96 10.74
N LEU A 428 0.43 -15.90 11.32
CA LEU A 428 -0.78 -16.33 10.65
C LEU A 428 -1.29 -15.24 9.69
N ALA A 429 -1.27 -13.98 10.12
CA ALA A 429 -1.72 -12.86 9.30
C ALA A 429 -0.88 -12.72 8.02
N GLU A 430 0.45 -12.80 8.11
CA GLU A 430 1.37 -12.83 6.95
C GLU A 430 1.07 -14.01 6.01
N LEU A 431 0.75 -15.19 6.56
CA LEU A 431 0.38 -16.35 5.75
C LEU A 431 -0.91 -16.08 4.97
N LEU A 432 -1.91 -15.46 5.61
CA LEU A 432 -3.20 -15.16 4.97
C LEU A 432 -3.07 -14.08 3.89
N GLU A 433 -2.28 -13.04 4.12
CA GLU A 433 -1.94 -12.03 3.11
C GLU A 433 -1.33 -12.69 1.87
N LYS A 434 -0.28 -13.50 2.06
CA LYS A 434 0.37 -14.21 0.96
C LYS A 434 -0.61 -15.10 0.19
N LEU A 435 -1.48 -15.83 0.90
CA LEU A 435 -2.49 -16.68 0.27
C LEU A 435 -3.50 -15.85 -0.53
N HIS A 436 -3.92 -14.71 0.00
CA HIS A 436 -4.82 -13.79 -0.67
C HIS A 436 -4.21 -13.24 -1.97
N GLU A 437 -2.98 -12.72 -1.91
CA GLU A 437 -2.26 -12.19 -3.08
C GLU A 437 -2.03 -13.24 -4.18
N GLU A 438 -1.69 -14.47 -3.79
CA GLU A 438 -1.38 -15.54 -4.74
C GLU A 438 -2.62 -16.20 -5.37
N LEU A 439 -3.74 -16.27 -4.64
CA LEU A 439 -4.93 -17.02 -5.06
C LEU A 439 -6.10 -16.16 -5.50
N GLY A 440 -6.12 -14.88 -5.12
CA GLY A 440 -7.31 -14.04 -5.28
C GLY A 440 -8.53 -14.57 -4.51
N THR A 441 -8.33 -15.33 -3.44
CA THR A 441 -9.45 -15.86 -2.65
C THR A 441 -10.06 -14.74 -1.80
N THR A 442 -11.39 -14.66 -1.72
CA THR A 442 -12.07 -13.79 -0.74
C THR A 442 -11.85 -14.34 0.67
N ILE A 443 -11.28 -13.55 1.57
CA ILE A 443 -11.03 -13.96 2.96
C ILE A 443 -11.91 -13.15 3.90
N LEU A 444 -12.72 -13.83 4.72
CA LEU A 444 -13.43 -13.24 5.84
C LEU A 444 -12.73 -13.66 7.14
N TYR A 445 -11.96 -12.75 7.71
CA TYR A 445 -11.29 -12.96 8.98
C TYR A 445 -12.10 -12.34 10.10
N VAL A 446 -12.63 -13.16 11.01
CA VAL A 446 -13.49 -12.71 12.09
C VAL A 446 -12.76 -12.83 13.40
N SER A 447 -12.58 -11.72 14.10
CA SER A 447 -11.98 -11.75 15.45
C SER A 447 -12.42 -10.55 16.28
N HIS A 448 -12.38 -10.69 17.60
CA HIS A 448 -12.49 -9.57 18.52
C HIS A 448 -11.19 -8.75 18.62
N GLU A 449 -10.04 -9.35 18.28
CA GLU A 449 -8.73 -8.70 18.22
C GLU A 449 -8.21 -8.73 16.77
N PHE A 450 -8.19 -7.57 16.12
CA PHE A 450 -7.81 -7.45 14.71
C PHE A 450 -6.46 -6.77 14.48
N GLY A 451 -5.76 -6.31 15.53
CA GLY A 451 -4.50 -5.55 15.38
C GLY A 451 -3.41 -6.30 14.61
N ALA A 452 -3.31 -7.62 14.77
CA ALA A 452 -2.34 -8.43 14.02
C ALA A 452 -2.69 -8.56 12.52
N VAL A 453 -3.97 -8.44 12.14
CA VAL A 453 -4.45 -8.57 10.76
C VAL A 453 -4.72 -7.23 10.08
N GLU A 454 -4.88 -6.15 10.86
CA GLU A 454 -5.21 -4.79 10.41
C GLU A 454 -4.33 -4.30 9.25
N PRO A 455 -3.00 -4.54 9.22
CA PRO A 455 -2.15 -4.07 8.12
C PRO A 455 -2.46 -4.75 6.77
N TYR A 456 -3.12 -5.91 6.79
CA TYR A 456 -3.25 -6.82 5.66
C TYR A 456 -4.67 -6.91 5.09
N VAL A 457 -5.68 -6.40 5.81
CA VAL A 457 -7.07 -6.40 5.32
C VAL A 457 -7.31 -5.21 4.40
N ASP A 458 -8.04 -5.44 3.30
CA ASP A 458 -8.52 -4.38 2.41
C ASP A 458 -9.56 -3.50 3.09
N ARG A 459 -10.38 -4.12 3.95
CA ARG A 459 -11.54 -3.51 4.58
C ARG A 459 -11.80 -4.09 5.96
N LEU A 460 -12.22 -3.24 6.89
CA LEU A 460 -12.67 -3.62 8.22
C LEU A 460 -14.17 -3.39 8.33
N VAL A 461 -14.88 -4.35 8.90
CA VAL A 461 -16.31 -4.32 9.17
C VAL A 461 -16.51 -4.49 10.67
N LEU A 462 -16.96 -3.45 11.36
CA LEU A 462 -17.28 -3.54 12.78
C LEU A 462 -18.74 -3.87 13.02
N VAL A 463 -18.98 -4.89 13.84
CA VAL A 463 -20.31 -5.45 14.12
C VAL A 463 -20.64 -5.30 15.61
N SER A 464 -21.69 -4.54 15.91
CA SER A 464 -22.25 -4.37 17.26
C SER A 464 -23.77 -4.23 17.19
N GLY A 465 -24.47 -5.34 16.94
CA GLY A 465 -25.90 -5.39 16.68
C GLY A 465 -26.32 -4.84 15.31
N THR A 466 -25.48 -4.00 14.72
CA THR A 466 -25.57 -3.39 13.39
C THR A 466 -24.15 -3.31 12.82
N ILE A 467 -24.00 -2.91 11.56
CA ILE A 467 -22.68 -2.53 11.02
C ILE A 467 -22.39 -1.10 11.48
N VAL A 468 -21.41 -0.94 12.37
CA VAL A 468 -21.04 0.37 12.94
C VAL A 468 -19.91 1.04 12.17
N PHE A 469 -19.16 0.26 11.39
CA PHE A 469 -18.12 0.72 10.50
C PHE A 469 -17.97 -0.28 9.34
N ASP A 470 -17.78 0.22 8.14
CA ASP A 470 -17.48 -0.55 6.93
C ASP A 470 -16.58 0.33 6.05
N GLY A 471 -15.29 0.06 6.05
CA GLY A 471 -14.32 0.93 5.40
C GLY A 471 -12.88 0.44 5.55
N PRO A 472 -11.90 1.08 4.89
CA PRO A 472 -10.50 0.69 5.02
C PRO A 472 -10.02 0.88 6.48
N PRO A 473 -9.08 0.07 6.98
CA PRO A 473 -8.57 0.20 8.36
C PRO A 473 -8.08 1.60 8.73
N SER A 474 -7.56 2.38 7.77
CA SER A 474 -7.11 3.75 8.01
C SER A 474 -8.21 4.75 8.36
N GLU A 475 -9.48 4.43 8.08
CA GLU A 475 -10.63 5.28 8.41
C GLU A 475 -11.28 4.85 9.75
N LEU A 476 -10.69 3.88 10.44
CA LEU A 476 -11.21 3.39 11.71
C LEU A 476 -11.21 4.52 12.76
N PRO A 477 -12.32 4.79 13.46
CA PRO A 477 -12.34 5.88 14.42
C PRO A 477 -11.38 5.62 15.59
N ALA A 478 -10.67 6.66 16.06
CA ALA A 478 -9.72 6.60 17.18
C ALA A 478 -10.18 5.82 18.44
N PRO A 479 -11.46 5.83 18.86
CA PRO A 479 -11.96 5.00 19.97
C PRO A 479 -12.02 3.49 19.68
N TRP A 480 -11.47 3.03 18.55
CA TRP A 480 -11.36 1.63 18.17
C TRP A 480 -9.92 1.25 17.77
N HIS A 481 -9.00 2.23 17.74
CA HIS A 481 -7.56 2.02 17.51
C HIS A 481 -6.82 1.60 18.78
N ASP A 482 -7.48 1.55 19.94
CA ASP A 482 -6.83 1.11 21.17
C ASP A 482 -6.73 -0.43 21.20
N PRO A 483 -5.52 -1.01 21.20
CA PRO A 483 -5.33 -2.45 21.42
C PRO A 483 -5.77 -2.91 22.82
N SER A 484 -6.22 -1.99 23.67
CA SER A 484 -6.63 -2.24 25.04
C SER A 484 -8.08 -1.82 25.35
N HIS A 485 -9.04 -1.95 24.41
CA HIS A 485 -10.47 -1.83 24.73
C HIS A 485 -11.01 -2.96 25.63
N VAL A 486 -10.53 -2.89 26.87
CA VAL A 486 -11.19 -3.02 28.16
C VAL A 486 -12.06 -4.25 28.30
N HIS A 487 -11.42 -5.30 28.84
CA HIS A 487 -12.04 -6.16 29.83
C HIS A 487 -12.87 -5.31 30.81
N SER A 488 -14.19 -5.34 30.64
CA SER A 488 -15.13 -5.15 31.74
C SER A 488 -15.32 -6.46 32.47
#